data_AF-A0A6B0SQZ4-F1
#
_entry.id   AF-A0A6B0SQZ4-F1
#
_cell.length_a   1.000
_cell.length_b   1.000
_cell.length_c   1.000
_cell.angle_alpha   90.00
_cell.angle_beta   90.00
_cell.angle_gamma   90.00
#
_symmetry.space_group_name_H-M   'P 1'
#
loop_
_entity.id
_entity.type
_entity.pdbx_description
1 polymer ?
#
loop_
_entity_poly.entity_id
_entity_poly.type
_entity_poly.pdbx_seq_one_letter_code
_entity_poly.pdbx_strand_id
1 'polypeptide(L)'
;MSVETTTPDSDADAATPGTEPADDPDDAPRCPHCGDPFPTERLRDLHRGLNHYEDLDDSERDAYAAAYRSESEDLQSFRLRALAALVLLYFGFLMTYAVVAV
;
A
#
# COMPACT_ATOMS: atom_id res chain seq x y z
N MET A 1 -44.13 29.62 -17.48
CA MET A 1 -43.57 28.26 -17.30
C MET A 1 -42.28 28.23 -18.09
N SER A 2 -41.19 28.63 -17.45
CA SER A 2 -39.86 28.78 -18.06
C SER A 2 -39.01 27.61 -17.63
N VAL A 3 -38.51 26.83 -18.58
CA VAL A 3 -37.61 25.70 -18.32
C VAL A 3 -36.20 26.22 -18.57
N GLU A 4 -35.45 26.39 -17.49
CA GLU A 4 -34.03 26.68 -17.49
C GLU A 4 -33.30 25.33 -17.65
N THR A 5 -32.73 25.08 -18.82
CA THR A 5 -31.81 23.95 -19.03
C THR A 5 -30.39 24.47 -18.84
N THR A 6 -29.94 24.49 -17.60
CA THR A 6 -28.52 24.64 -17.25
C THR A 6 -27.92 23.23 -17.13
N THR A 7 -26.90 22.95 -17.93
CA THR A 7 -26.08 21.73 -17.92
C THR A 7 -24.74 22.15 -18.53
N PRO A 8 -23.57 21.68 -18.06
CA PRO A 8 -23.16 21.32 -16.70
C PRO A 8 -21.72 21.84 -16.41
N ASP A 9 -21.49 22.74 -15.45
CA ASP A 9 -20.13 22.95 -14.94
C ASP A 9 -19.91 22.02 -13.74
N SER A 10 -19.67 20.76 -14.09
CA SER A 10 -18.96 19.84 -13.21
C SER A 10 -17.50 20.22 -13.29
N ASP A 11 -17.12 21.26 -12.54
CA ASP A 11 -15.75 21.43 -12.03
C ASP A 11 -15.49 20.26 -11.09
N ALA A 12 -15.28 19.10 -11.71
CA ALA A 12 -14.47 18.05 -11.15
C ALA A 12 -13.07 18.66 -11.03
N ASP A 13 -12.83 19.28 -9.88
CA ASP A 13 -11.51 19.47 -9.31
C ASP A 13 -10.97 18.06 -9.06
N ALA A 14 -10.60 17.41 -10.16
CA ALA A 14 -9.77 16.23 -10.19
C ALA A 14 -8.42 16.73 -9.70
N ALA A 15 -8.27 16.70 -8.38
CA ALA A 15 -6.99 16.70 -7.73
C ALA A 15 -6.12 15.65 -8.44
N THR A 16 -5.28 16.14 -9.36
CA THR A 16 -4.21 15.37 -9.98
C THR A 16 -3.45 14.70 -8.85
N PRO A 17 -3.47 13.36 -8.73
CA PRO A 17 -2.61 12.69 -7.77
C PRO A 17 -1.20 13.13 -8.09
N GLY A 18 -0.50 13.64 -7.08
CA GLY A 18 0.84 14.20 -7.23
C GLY A 18 1.68 13.29 -8.12
N THR A 19 2.18 13.87 -9.20
CA THR A 19 3.28 13.30 -9.97
C THR A 19 4.43 13.08 -8.99
N GLU A 20 4.52 11.85 -8.48
CA GLU A 20 5.75 11.27 -7.98
C GLU A 20 6.84 11.55 -9.01
N PRO A 21 8.09 11.83 -8.57
CA PRO A 21 9.15 12.18 -9.49
C PRO A 21 9.19 11.12 -10.57
N ALA A 22 9.04 11.55 -11.83
CA ALA A 22 9.25 10.67 -12.96
C ALA A 22 10.74 10.32 -12.92
N ASP A 23 11.08 9.23 -12.23
CA ASP A 23 12.34 8.56 -12.43
C ASP A 23 12.46 8.32 -13.93
N ASP A 24 13.58 8.78 -14.48
CA ASP A 24 13.89 8.63 -15.88
C ASP A 24 13.70 7.14 -16.25
N PRO A 25 12.99 6.79 -17.34
CA PRO A 25 12.79 5.38 -17.71
C PRO A 25 14.11 4.63 -17.95
N ASP A 26 15.24 5.33 -18.12
CA ASP A 26 16.58 4.75 -18.15
C ASP A 26 17.16 4.44 -16.75
N ASP A 27 16.69 5.08 -15.68
CA ASP A 27 17.11 4.83 -14.29
C ASP A 27 16.17 3.87 -13.52
N ALA A 28 15.10 3.41 -14.17
CA ALA A 28 14.19 2.43 -13.59
C ALA A 28 14.92 1.09 -13.33
N PRO A 29 14.88 0.54 -12.10
CA PRO A 29 15.55 -0.71 -11.78
C PRO A 29 14.96 -1.88 -12.56
N ARG A 30 15.82 -2.54 -13.36
CA ARG A 30 15.43 -3.66 -14.24
C ARG A 30 15.78 -5.01 -13.62
N CYS A 31 14.94 -6.01 -13.85
CA CYS A 31 15.29 -7.38 -13.51
C CYS A 31 16.40 -7.90 -14.46
N PRO A 32 17.52 -8.46 -13.97
CA PRO A 32 18.57 -9.02 -14.83
C PRO A 32 18.12 -10.21 -15.68
N HIS A 33 17.09 -10.94 -15.23
CA HIS A 33 16.61 -12.16 -15.89
C HIS A 33 15.53 -11.87 -16.94
N CYS A 34 14.58 -10.98 -16.62
CA CYS A 34 13.44 -10.65 -17.50
C CYS A 34 13.68 -9.40 -18.36
N GLY A 35 14.53 -8.48 -17.89
CA GLY A 35 14.73 -7.16 -18.50
C GLY A 35 13.62 -6.15 -18.24
N ASP A 36 12.54 -6.54 -17.55
CA ASP A 36 11.39 -5.69 -17.27
C ASP A 36 11.77 -4.52 -16.33
N PRO A 37 11.39 -3.27 -16.68
CA PRO A 37 11.58 -2.12 -15.81
C PRO A 37 10.54 -2.12 -14.69
N PHE A 38 11.00 -1.95 -13.45
CA PHE A 38 10.12 -1.84 -12.29
C PHE A 38 10.14 -0.40 -11.74
N PRO A 39 9.01 0.08 -11.17
CA PRO A 39 8.95 1.42 -10.60
C PRO A 39 9.82 1.60 -9.36
N THR A 40 10.17 0.52 -8.65
CA THR A 40 11.06 0.57 -7.48
C THR A 40 11.94 -0.67 -7.39
N GLU A 41 13.11 -0.54 -6.77
CA GLU A 41 14.03 -1.65 -6.53
C GLU A 41 13.36 -2.76 -5.70
N ARG A 42 12.48 -2.38 -4.77
CA ARG A 42 11.74 -3.29 -3.92
C ARG A 42 10.80 -4.21 -4.71
N LEU A 43 10.08 -3.67 -5.71
CA LEU A 43 9.23 -4.47 -6.59
C LEU A 43 10.04 -5.42 -7.47
N ARG A 44 11.19 -4.96 -8.00
CA ARG A 44 12.12 -5.81 -8.75
C ARG A 44 12.59 -6.99 -7.89
N ASP A 45 12.97 -6.73 -6.65
CA ASP A 45 13.50 -7.76 -5.75
C ASP A 45 12.42 -8.74 -5.30
N LEU A 46 11.18 -8.27 -5.08
CA LEU A 46 10.01 -9.12 -4.85
C LEU A 46 9.72 -10.03 -6.05
N HIS A 47 9.76 -9.48 -7.28
CA HIS A 47 9.57 -10.24 -8.51
C HIS A 47 10.67 -11.30 -8.69
N ARG A 48 11.92 -10.96 -8.41
CA ARG A 48 13.06 -11.90 -8.47
C ARG A 48 12.86 -13.07 -7.51
N GLY A 49 12.43 -12.79 -6.27
CA GLY A 49 12.07 -13.80 -5.28
C GLY A 49 10.92 -14.73 -5.68
N LEU A 50 9.93 -14.23 -6.43
CA LEU A 50 8.74 -14.99 -6.82
C LEU A 50 8.90 -15.77 -8.13
N ASN A 51 9.69 -15.26 -9.08
CA ASN A 51 9.80 -15.82 -10.43
C ASN A 51 11.18 -16.41 -10.76
N HIS A 52 12.23 -16.05 -10.02
CA HIS A 52 13.61 -16.46 -10.25
C HIS A 52 14.29 -16.99 -8.99
N TYR A 53 13.52 -17.62 -8.09
CA TYR A 53 14.05 -18.09 -6.80
C TYR A 53 15.26 -19.03 -6.93
N GLU A 54 15.28 -19.83 -7.99
CA GLU A 54 16.28 -20.87 -8.24
C GLU A 54 17.65 -20.30 -8.66
N ASP A 55 17.67 -19.07 -9.19
CA ASP A 55 18.88 -18.39 -9.67
C ASP A 55 19.43 -17.36 -8.65
N LEU A 56 18.81 -17.23 -7.47
CA LEU A 56 19.19 -16.22 -6.48
C LEU A 56 20.46 -16.58 -5.71
N ASP A 57 21.40 -15.65 -5.67
CA ASP A 57 22.52 -15.71 -4.73
C ASP A 57 22.07 -15.42 -3.28
N ASP A 58 22.95 -15.70 -2.31
CA ASP A 58 22.67 -15.49 -0.88
C ASP A 58 22.35 -14.02 -0.54
N SER A 59 23.02 -13.06 -1.21
CA SER A 59 22.82 -11.63 -0.98
C SER A 59 21.51 -11.12 -1.56
N GLU A 60 21.09 -11.68 -2.71
CA GLU A 60 19.81 -11.38 -3.33
C GLU A 60 18.63 -11.99 -2.54
N ARG A 61 18.83 -13.15 -1.92
CA ARG A 61 17.86 -13.73 -0.97
C ARG A 61 17.69 -12.88 0.28
N ASP A 62 18.77 -12.32 0.81
CA ASP A 62 18.71 -11.40 1.96
C ASP A 62 18.00 -10.09 1.59
N ALA A 63 18.25 -9.55 0.39
CA ALA A 63 17.55 -8.37 -0.13
C ALA A 63 16.04 -8.63 -0.27
N TYR A 64 15.64 -9.78 -0.81
CA TYR A 64 14.25 -10.22 -0.86
C TYR A 64 13.62 -10.33 0.54
N ALA A 65 14.31 -10.96 1.50
CA ALA A 65 13.82 -11.11 2.86
C ALA A 65 13.70 -9.77 3.61
N ALA A 66 14.55 -8.79 3.32
CA ALA A 66 14.45 -7.44 3.86
C ALA A 66 13.26 -6.69 3.25
N ALA A 67 13.09 -6.74 1.93
CA ALA A 67 11.94 -6.18 1.22
C ALA A 67 10.62 -6.75 1.76
N TYR A 68 10.52 -8.07 1.87
CA TYR A 68 9.35 -8.77 2.39
C TYR A 68 9.01 -8.41 3.85
N ARG A 69 10.03 -8.27 4.71
CA ARG A 69 9.84 -7.85 6.11
C ARG A 69 9.31 -6.43 6.22
N SER A 70 9.88 -5.49 5.46
CA SER A 70 9.41 -4.10 5.47
C SER A 70 7.93 -3.98 5.06
N GLU A 71 7.51 -4.72 4.03
CA GLU A 71 6.11 -4.72 3.58
C GLU A 71 5.18 -5.39 4.60
N SER A 72 5.68 -6.43 5.28
CA SER A 72 4.94 -7.13 6.32
C SER A 72 4.71 -6.29 7.56
N GLU A 73 5.68 -5.48 7.97
CA GLU A 73 5.58 -4.59 9.15
C GLU A 73 4.49 -3.53 8.95
N ASP A 74 4.38 -2.96 7.76
CA ASP A 74 3.32 -2.00 7.43
C ASP A 74 1.94 -2.64 7.56
N LEU A 75 1.72 -3.81 6.94
CA LEU A 75 0.46 -4.54 7.02
C LEU A 75 0.12 -5.01 8.44
N GLN A 76 1.13 -5.43 9.19
CA GLN A 76 0.99 -5.89 10.56
C GLN A 76 0.62 -4.73 11.50
N SER A 77 1.17 -3.54 11.28
CA SER A 77 0.83 -2.33 12.04
C SER A 77 -0.63 -1.90 11.83
N PHE A 78 -1.15 -1.99 10.61
CA PHE A 78 -2.57 -1.73 10.32
C PHE A 78 -3.48 -2.73 11.03
N ARG A 79 -3.16 -4.02 10.95
CA ARG A 79 -3.92 -5.07 11.64
C ARG A 79 -3.91 -4.88 13.16
N LEU A 80 -2.75 -4.55 13.73
CA LEU A 80 -2.60 -4.30 15.17
C LEU A 80 -3.42 -3.09 15.62
N ARG A 81 -3.39 -1.99 14.84
CA ARG A 81 -4.21 -0.79 15.11
C ARG A 81 -5.70 -1.08 15.03
N ALA A 82 -6.14 -1.81 14.00
CA ALA A 82 -7.55 -2.20 13.85
C ALA A 82 -8.02 -3.09 15.02
N LEU A 83 -7.22 -4.09 15.42
CA LEU A 83 -7.51 -4.94 16.58
C LEU A 83 -7.55 -4.13 17.88
N ALA A 84 -6.59 -3.23 18.10
CA ALA A 84 -6.57 -2.37 19.28
C ALA A 84 -7.83 -1.47 19.35
N ALA A 85 -8.22 -0.87 18.23
CA ALA A 85 -9.44 -0.06 18.15
C ALA A 85 -10.69 -0.89 18.47
N LEU A 86 -10.82 -2.09 17.92
CA LEU A 86 -11.94 -2.98 18.19
C LEU A 86 -12.03 -3.39 19.67
N VAL A 87 -10.90 -3.73 20.28
CA VAL A 87 -10.83 -4.08 21.71
C VAL A 87 -11.24 -2.90 22.58
N LEU A 88 -10.72 -1.69 22.30
CA LEU A 88 -11.08 -0.47 23.03
C LEU A 88 -12.57 -0.14 22.90
N LEU A 89 -13.15 -0.25 21.71
CA LEU A 89 -14.58 -0.05 21.48
C LEU A 89 -15.39 -1.04 22.31
N TYR A 90 -15.08 -2.34 22.21
CA TYR A 90 -15.80 -3.37 22.96
C TYR A 90 -15.72 -3.16 24.47
N PHE A 91 -14.52 -2.90 25.00
CA PHE A 91 -14.34 -2.60 26.42
C PHE A 91 -15.07 -1.33 26.84
N GLY A 92 -15.06 -0.29 26.00
CA GLY A 92 -15.82 0.93 26.22
C GLY A 92 -17.32 0.65 26.33
N PHE A 93 -17.88 -0.12 25.39
CA PHE A 93 -19.27 -0.56 25.45
C PHE A 93 -19.58 -1.39 26.71
N LEU A 94 -18.69 -2.31 27.10
CA LEU A 94 -18.85 -3.08 28.34
C LEU A 94 -18.83 -2.20 29.58
N MET A 95 -17.95 -1.21 29.65
CA MET A 95 -17.88 -0.25 30.76
C MET A 95 -19.14 0.61 30.81
N THR A 96 -19.60 1.14 29.67
CA THR A 96 -20.87 1.89 29.60
C THR A 96 -22.04 1.02 30.04
N TYR A 97 -22.12 -0.22 29.55
CA TYR A 97 -23.15 -1.16 29.97
C TYR A 97 -23.10 -1.42 31.48
N ALA A 98 -21.92 -1.69 32.04
CA ALA A 98 -21.78 -1.93 33.48
C ALA A 98 -22.22 -0.73 34.33
N VAL A 99 -21.97 0.50 33.88
CA VAL A 99 -22.37 1.73 34.58
C VAL A 99 -23.86 2.05 34.41
N VAL A 100 -24.47 1.69 33.28
CA VAL A 100 -25.91 1.94 33.02
C VAL A 100 -26.80 0.83 33.56
N ALA A 101 -26.32 -0.42 33.55
CA ALA A 101 -27.06 -1.58 34.01
C ALA A 101 -26.96 -1.83 35.53
N VAL A 102 -26.12 -1.07 36.23
CA VAL A 102 -26.06 -1.02 37.70
C VAL A 102 -27.01 0.06 38.23
#